data_AF-A0A3A4JQC7-F1
#
_entry.id   AF-A0A3A4JQC7-F1
#
_cell.length_a   1.000
_cell.length_b   1.000
_cell.length_c   1.000
_cell.angle_alpha   90.00
_cell.angle_beta   90.00
_cell.angle_gamma   90.00
#
_symmetry.space_group_name_H-M   'P 1'
#
loop_
_entity.id
_entity.type
_entity.pdbx_description
1 polymer ?
#
loop_
_entity_poly.entity_id
_entity_poly.type
_entity_poly.pdbx_seq_one_letter_code
_entity_poly.pdbx_strand_id
1 'polypeptide(L)'
;MSAGEFEQAFLTSTASTAISTDDWHAEDASLHEVECLSPRRKDNQSPVYLTGYCFADMVQLAKAVGGALPPDGSLVGLFGLLDRMLLGGERKVGCGAVELVREECRPVGGGESLFDIPGLVWLGTEGALKVPKNSPLPCHLPLTEKTRGLAGQIEPLIWAAYEESKGGFGQEAERAKADEAHLFWTPGSYREKGALNLVPGRHGIFSTLELKQQ
;
A
#
# COMPACT_ATOMS: atom_id res chain seq x y z
N MET A 1 15.70 -12.32 -7.47
CA MET A 1 14.79 -13.33 -6.90
C MET A 1 13.63 -13.49 -7.87
N SER A 2 13.32 -14.71 -8.28
CA SER A 2 12.12 -15.01 -9.05
C SER A 2 10.86 -14.95 -8.18
N ALA A 3 9.68 -14.93 -8.78
CA ALA A 3 8.42 -14.98 -8.02
C ALA A 3 8.34 -16.23 -7.13
N GLY A 4 8.67 -17.42 -7.66
CA GLY A 4 8.64 -18.65 -6.88
C GLY A 4 9.67 -18.68 -5.74
N GLU A 5 10.86 -18.10 -5.94
CA GLU A 5 11.85 -17.94 -4.85
C GLU A 5 11.32 -17.00 -3.76
N PHE A 6 10.61 -15.95 -4.15
CA PHE A 6 9.99 -15.02 -3.21
C PHE A 6 8.86 -15.70 -2.41
N GLU A 7 7.95 -16.39 -3.09
CA GLU A 7 6.85 -17.12 -2.45
C GLU A 7 7.38 -18.14 -1.43
N GLN A 8 8.40 -18.92 -1.81
CA GLN A 8 9.03 -19.90 -0.93
C GLN A 8 9.71 -19.26 0.28
N ALA A 9 10.37 -18.12 0.12
CA ALA A 9 11.11 -17.48 1.19
C ALA A 9 10.22 -16.66 2.14
N PHE A 10 9.18 -16.00 1.61
CA PHE A 10 8.46 -14.94 2.31
C PHE A 10 6.98 -15.22 2.57
N LEU A 11 6.30 -16.08 1.83
CA LEU A 11 4.86 -16.28 2.01
C LEU A 11 4.55 -17.49 2.87
N THR A 12 3.59 -17.38 3.79
CA THR A 12 2.96 -18.51 4.47
C THR A 12 1.50 -18.55 4.07
N SER A 13 0.97 -19.76 3.87
CA SER A 13 -0.44 -19.98 3.60
C SER A 13 -1.08 -20.79 4.72
N THR A 14 -2.31 -20.45 5.07
CA THR A 14 -3.16 -21.21 6.00
C THR A 14 -4.52 -21.43 5.36
N ALA A 15 -4.95 -22.69 5.27
CA ALA A 15 -6.28 -23.05 4.85
C ALA A 15 -7.17 -23.32 6.08
N SER A 16 -8.40 -22.80 6.06
CA SER A 16 -9.39 -22.96 7.12
C SER A 16 -10.76 -23.23 6.53
N THR A 17 -11.60 -23.94 7.28
CA THR A 17 -12.98 -24.25 6.93
C THR A 17 -13.83 -24.13 8.18
N ALA A 18 -15.10 -23.72 8.03
CA ALA A 18 -16.05 -23.80 9.13
C ALA A 18 -16.53 -25.25 9.29
N ILE A 19 -16.80 -25.64 10.54
CA ILE A 19 -17.32 -26.97 10.88
C ILE A 19 -18.74 -26.78 11.39
N SER A 20 -19.69 -27.46 10.73
CA SER A 20 -21.09 -27.50 11.12
C SER A 20 -21.22 -28.14 12.49
N THR A 21 -21.97 -27.48 13.38
CA THR A 21 -22.18 -27.97 14.75
C THR A 21 -23.13 -29.15 14.84
N ASP A 22 -23.93 -29.38 13.80
CA ASP A 22 -25.02 -30.36 13.81
C ASP A 22 -24.52 -31.76 13.41
N ASP A 23 -23.59 -31.83 12.45
CA ASP A 23 -23.11 -33.07 11.84
C ASP A 23 -21.58 -33.20 11.82
N TRP A 24 -20.85 -32.19 12.34
CA TRP A 24 -19.38 -32.16 12.38
C TRP A 24 -18.71 -32.30 11.02
N HIS A 25 -19.42 -31.92 9.96
CA HIS A 25 -18.87 -31.84 8.60
C HIS A 25 -18.42 -30.41 8.28
N ALA A 26 -17.56 -30.28 7.27
CA ALA A 26 -17.21 -28.95 6.76
C ALA A 26 -18.44 -28.29 6.17
N GLU A 27 -18.69 -27.02 6.52
CA GLU A 27 -19.79 -26.27 5.94
C GLU A 27 -19.53 -25.99 4.46
N ASP A 28 -20.57 -26.10 3.64
CA ASP A 28 -20.51 -25.77 2.23
C ASP A 28 -19.98 -24.35 2.01
N ALA A 29 -19.05 -24.21 1.05
CA ALA A 29 -18.41 -22.95 0.68
C ALA A 29 -17.67 -22.22 1.83
N SER A 30 -17.29 -22.93 2.90
CA SER A 30 -16.55 -22.34 4.02
C SER A 30 -15.03 -22.50 3.94
N LEU A 31 -14.54 -23.37 3.05
CA LEU A 31 -13.10 -23.55 2.80
C LEU A 31 -12.52 -22.28 2.18
N HIS A 32 -11.54 -21.69 2.85
CA HIS A 32 -10.82 -20.52 2.41
C HIS A 32 -9.33 -20.66 2.72
N GLU A 33 -8.51 -20.02 1.89
CA GLU A 33 -7.06 -19.98 2.03
C GLU A 33 -6.62 -18.53 2.20
N VAL A 34 -5.72 -18.31 3.15
CA VAL A 34 -5.14 -16.99 3.43
C VAL A 34 -3.64 -17.09 3.27
N GLU A 35 -3.10 -16.30 2.34
CA GLU A 35 -1.67 -16.08 2.18
C GLU A 35 -1.24 -14.80 2.87
N CYS A 36 -0.13 -14.86 3.61
CA CYS A 36 0.42 -13.71 4.31
C CYS A 36 1.95 -13.69 4.24
N LEU A 37 2.53 -12.50 4.41
CA LEU A 37 3.97 -12.37 4.60
C LEU A 37 4.37 -12.98 5.94
N SER A 38 5.31 -13.91 5.89
CA SER A 38 5.91 -14.54 7.05
C SER A 38 6.74 -13.50 7.83
N PRO A 39 6.64 -13.43 9.17
CA PRO A 39 7.42 -12.49 9.97
C PRO A 39 8.93 -12.78 9.92
N ARG A 40 9.30 -13.99 9.49
CA ARG A 40 10.67 -14.44 9.28
C ARG A 40 10.77 -15.20 7.97
N ARG A 41 11.90 -15.06 7.29
CA ARG A 41 12.17 -15.84 6.08
C ARG A 41 12.24 -17.33 6.41
N LYS A 42 11.64 -18.16 5.57
CA LYS A 42 11.60 -19.62 5.81
C LYS A 42 12.96 -20.30 5.66
N ASP A 43 13.80 -19.78 4.78
CA ASP A 43 15.09 -20.37 4.43
C ASP A 43 16.18 -20.16 5.50
N ASN A 44 16.20 -19.00 6.15
CA ASN A 44 17.28 -18.62 7.08
C ASN A 44 16.81 -18.01 8.41
N GLN A 45 15.50 -17.90 8.63
CA GLN A 45 14.88 -17.38 9.85
C GLN A 45 15.15 -15.89 10.16
N SER A 46 15.73 -15.13 9.24
CA SER A 46 15.94 -13.70 9.43
C SER A 46 14.59 -12.97 9.46
N PRO A 47 14.45 -11.88 10.23
CA PRO A 47 13.23 -11.06 10.21
C PRO A 47 12.91 -10.55 8.80
N VAL A 48 11.61 -10.44 8.50
CA VAL A 48 11.12 -9.80 7.29
C VAL A 48 10.74 -8.36 7.63
N TYR A 49 11.31 -7.41 6.89
CA TYR A 49 11.03 -5.99 7.05
C TYR A 49 10.20 -5.50 5.87
N LEU A 50 9.22 -4.65 6.17
CA LEU A 50 8.52 -3.86 5.16
C LEU A 50 9.18 -2.49 5.08
N THR A 51 9.55 -2.08 3.87
CA THR A 51 10.08 -0.74 3.60
C THR A 51 9.10 0.01 2.70
N GLY A 52 8.94 1.31 2.94
CA GLY A 52 8.00 2.13 2.19
C GLY A 52 8.02 3.58 2.62
N TYR A 53 7.10 4.36 2.02
CA TYR A 53 6.99 5.80 2.26
C TYR A 53 5.56 6.14 2.67
N CYS A 54 5.45 7.06 3.64
CA CYS A 54 4.17 7.64 4.03
C CYS A 54 4.04 9.02 3.42
N PHE A 55 2.96 9.25 2.69
CA PHE A 55 2.61 10.57 2.16
C PHE A 55 1.49 11.15 3.03
N ALA A 56 1.72 12.34 3.58
CA ALA A 56 0.77 13.01 4.45
C ALA A 56 0.51 14.45 3.98
N ASP A 57 -0.77 14.83 3.92
CA ASP A 57 -1.16 16.22 3.81
C ASP A 57 -1.00 16.88 5.19
N MET A 58 0.06 17.67 5.33
CA MET A 58 0.42 18.33 6.59
C MET A 58 -0.65 19.33 7.06
N VAL A 59 -1.42 19.93 6.15
CA VAL A 59 -2.49 20.87 6.51
C VAL A 59 -3.66 20.11 7.15
N GLN A 60 -4.06 19.00 6.54
CA GLN A 60 -5.14 18.16 7.08
C GLN A 60 -4.72 17.49 8.38
N LEU A 61 -3.47 17.05 8.45
CA LEU A 61 -2.92 16.43 9.65
C LEU A 61 -2.89 17.41 10.82
N ALA A 62 -2.43 18.64 10.62
CA ALA A 62 -2.44 19.70 11.64
C ALA A 62 -3.86 19.95 12.19
N LYS A 63 -4.87 19.97 11.31
CA LYS A 63 -6.28 20.11 11.72
C LYS A 63 -6.73 18.92 12.57
N ALA A 64 -6.40 17.70 12.16
CA ALA A 64 -6.82 16.47 12.85
C ALA A 64 -6.22 16.36 14.26
N VAL A 65 -4.98 16.80 14.45
CA VAL A 65 -4.31 16.76 15.77
C VAL A 65 -4.56 18.01 16.62
N GLY A 66 -5.40 18.94 16.16
CA GLY A 66 -5.84 20.11 16.94
C GLY A 66 -4.77 21.19 17.15
N GLY A 67 -3.76 21.31 16.28
CA GLY A 67 -2.68 22.28 16.50
C GLY A 67 -1.64 22.38 15.38
N ALA A 68 -0.65 23.25 15.59
CA ALA A 68 0.46 23.44 14.68
C ALA A 68 1.41 22.23 14.74
N LEU A 69 1.76 21.69 13.56
CA LEU A 69 2.81 20.68 13.45
C LEU A 69 4.18 21.30 13.76
N PRO A 70 5.17 20.48 14.16
CA PRO A 70 6.54 20.93 14.35
C PRO A 70 7.05 21.76 13.15
N PRO A 71 7.77 22.88 13.36
CA PRO A 71 8.26 23.74 12.28
C PRO A 71 9.24 23.06 11.31
N ASP A 72 9.87 21.98 11.75
CA ASP A 72 10.76 21.14 10.94
C ASP A 72 9.99 20.17 10.03
N GLY A 73 8.64 20.23 10.04
CA GLY A 73 7.78 19.33 9.30
C GLY A 73 7.84 17.89 9.82
N SER A 74 8.44 17.66 10.99
CA SER A 74 8.67 16.32 11.49
C SER A 74 7.36 15.69 11.98
N LEU A 75 7.12 14.46 11.54
CA LEU A 75 6.04 13.61 12.01
C LEU A 75 6.40 12.93 13.35
N VAL A 76 7.34 13.49 14.13
CA VAL A 76 7.92 12.83 15.31
C VAL A 76 6.85 12.47 16.34
N GLY A 77 5.85 13.33 16.53
CA GLY A 77 4.68 13.02 17.37
C GLY A 77 3.77 11.93 16.79
N LEU A 78 3.70 11.80 15.46
CA LEU A 78 2.93 10.76 14.78
C LEU A 78 3.59 9.40 14.82
N PHE A 79 4.93 9.31 14.88
CA PHE A 79 5.59 8.01 15.01
C PHE A 79 5.17 7.30 16.31
N GLY A 80 4.80 8.02 17.37
CA GLY A 80 4.08 7.46 18.54
C GLY A 80 2.83 6.66 18.19
N LEU A 81 2.03 7.15 17.23
CA LEU A 81 0.82 6.49 16.77
C LEU A 81 1.10 5.37 15.77
N LEU A 82 2.25 5.42 15.10
CA LEU A 82 2.65 4.44 14.06
C LEU A 82 3.54 3.32 14.61
N ASP A 83 3.89 3.33 15.89
CA ASP A 83 4.74 2.31 16.52
C ASP A 83 4.27 0.90 16.27
N ARG A 84 2.95 0.70 16.34
CA ARG A 84 2.32 -0.59 16.12
C ARG A 84 1.12 -0.39 15.22
N MET A 85 1.16 -1.02 14.06
CA MET A 85 0.10 -0.93 13.07
C MET A 85 -0.43 -2.33 12.74
N LEU A 86 -1.68 -2.38 12.31
CA LEU A 86 -2.30 -3.55 11.71
C LEU A 86 -2.51 -3.25 10.22
N LEU A 87 -1.71 -3.88 9.36
CA LEU A 87 -1.81 -3.78 7.92
C LEU A 87 -2.63 -4.95 7.35
N GLY A 88 -3.36 -4.71 6.26
CA GLY A 88 -4.18 -5.74 5.62
C GLY A 88 -5.55 -6.00 6.29
N GLY A 89 -6.29 -6.95 5.72
CA GLY A 89 -7.69 -7.28 6.09
C GLY A 89 -7.84 -8.40 7.11
N GLU A 90 -6.89 -9.35 7.14
CA GLU A 90 -6.98 -10.58 7.94
C GLU A 90 -6.54 -10.42 9.40
N ARG A 91 -7.02 -9.35 10.04
CA ARG A 91 -6.59 -8.94 11.39
C ARG A 91 -7.08 -9.88 12.49
N LYS A 92 -8.24 -10.52 12.29
CA LYS A 92 -8.87 -11.43 13.27
C LYS A 92 -8.13 -12.75 13.41
N VAL A 93 -7.34 -13.13 12.41
CA VAL A 93 -6.53 -14.36 12.41
C VAL A 93 -5.06 -14.10 12.70
N GLY A 94 -4.74 -12.94 13.29
CA GLY A 94 -3.39 -12.60 13.77
C GLY A 94 -2.40 -12.16 12.69
N CYS A 95 -2.87 -11.89 11.46
CA CYS A 95 -2.03 -11.39 10.38
C CYS A 95 -1.88 -9.87 10.41
N GLY A 96 -0.76 -9.37 9.88
CA GLY A 96 -0.59 -7.95 9.56
C GLY A 96 -0.13 -7.05 10.71
N ALA A 97 0.17 -7.59 11.88
CA ALA A 97 0.79 -6.82 12.96
C ALA A 97 2.25 -6.47 12.60
N VAL A 98 2.54 -5.17 12.59
CA VAL A 98 3.87 -4.64 12.28
C VAL A 98 4.30 -3.61 13.33
N GLU A 99 5.61 -3.52 13.52
CA GLU A 99 6.24 -2.54 14.40
C GLU A 99 7.15 -1.61 13.59
N LEU A 100 7.09 -0.31 13.89
CA LEU A 100 7.92 0.68 13.21
C LEU A 100 9.35 0.64 13.76
N VAL A 101 10.33 0.50 12.86
CA VAL A 101 11.74 0.66 13.21
C VAL A 101 12.08 2.15 13.16
N ARG A 102 11.90 2.83 14.29
CA ARG A 102 11.97 4.30 14.40
C ARG A 102 13.31 4.87 13.94
N GLU A 103 14.39 4.18 14.24
CA GLU A 103 15.76 4.61 13.94
C GLU A 103 16.03 4.68 12.43
N GLU A 104 15.26 3.94 11.63
CA GLU A 104 15.34 3.90 10.17
C GLU A 104 14.36 4.88 9.50
N CYS A 105 13.53 5.58 10.28
CA CYS A 105 12.54 6.51 9.76
C CYS A 105 13.11 7.93 9.66
N ARG A 106 13.08 8.51 8.46
CA ARG A 106 13.49 9.90 8.23
C ARG A 106 12.59 10.61 7.21
N PRO A 107 12.47 11.95 7.30
CA PRO A 107 11.91 12.74 6.21
C PRO A 107 12.68 12.51 4.91
N VAL A 108 11.95 12.55 3.79
CA VAL A 108 12.51 12.45 2.45
C VAL A 108 12.60 13.85 1.85
N GLY A 109 13.80 14.28 1.48
CA GLY A 109 14.03 15.52 0.77
C GLY A 109 13.54 15.47 -0.68
N GLY A 110 13.24 16.65 -1.24
CA GLY A 110 12.89 16.76 -2.65
C GLY A 110 14.05 16.30 -3.54
N GLY A 111 13.75 15.45 -4.53
CA GLY A 111 14.74 14.92 -5.47
C GLY A 111 15.53 13.70 -4.98
N GLU A 112 15.32 13.25 -3.75
CA GLU A 112 15.87 11.97 -3.28
C GLU A 112 15.20 10.79 -4.01
N SER A 113 16.00 9.78 -4.35
CA SER A 113 15.47 8.55 -4.98
C SER A 113 14.75 7.68 -3.96
N LEU A 114 13.59 7.16 -4.36
CA LEU A 114 12.73 6.31 -3.54
C LEU A 114 12.90 4.85 -3.93
N PHE A 115 12.74 3.94 -2.96
CA PHE A 115 12.78 2.48 -3.14
C PHE A 115 14.07 1.98 -3.80
N ASP A 116 15.17 2.73 -3.67
CA ASP A 116 16.43 2.49 -4.37
C ASP A 116 16.29 2.43 -5.91
N ILE A 117 15.26 3.08 -6.45
CA ILE A 117 15.01 3.15 -7.90
C ILE A 117 15.57 4.48 -8.44
N PRO A 118 16.61 4.46 -9.29
CA PRO A 118 17.21 5.68 -9.82
C PRO A 118 16.21 6.56 -10.57
N GLY A 119 16.03 7.79 -10.09
CA GLY A 119 15.16 8.78 -10.72
C GLY A 119 13.68 8.67 -10.35
N LEU A 120 13.29 7.66 -9.55
CA LEU A 120 11.99 7.65 -8.87
C LEU A 120 12.07 8.64 -7.72
N VAL A 121 11.55 9.85 -7.88
CA VAL A 121 11.81 10.95 -6.92
C VAL A 121 10.54 11.67 -6.50
N TRP A 122 10.52 12.12 -5.24
CA TRP A 122 9.50 13.04 -4.76
C TRP A 122 9.84 14.48 -5.18
N LEU A 123 8.97 15.08 -5.99
CA LEU A 123 9.00 16.47 -6.42
C LEU A 123 8.30 17.32 -5.36
N GLY A 124 9.00 17.59 -4.25
CA GLY A 124 8.42 18.15 -3.03
C GLY A 124 7.63 19.45 -3.17
N THR A 125 7.96 20.30 -4.15
CA THR A 125 7.22 21.56 -4.42
C THR A 125 5.88 21.33 -5.12
N GLU A 126 5.74 20.23 -5.86
CA GLU A 126 4.57 19.92 -6.67
C GLU A 126 3.68 18.85 -6.02
N GLY A 127 4.12 18.27 -4.90
CA GLY A 127 3.41 17.16 -4.26
C GLY A 127 3.31 15.93 -5.16
N ALA A 128 4.28 15.75 -6.05
CA ALA A 128 4.22 14.75 -7.11
C ALA A 128 5.40 13.78 -7.03
N LEU A 129 5.15 12.53 -7.39
CA LEU A 129 6.13 11.48 -7.57
C LEU A 129 6.47 11.36 -9.05
N LYS A 130 7.73 11.55 -9.42
CA LYS A 130 8.22 11.29 -10.77
C LYS A 130 8.64 9.84 -10.88
N VAL A 131 7.99 9.07 -11.75
CA VAL A 131 8.35 7.70 -12.11
C VAL A 131 9.07 7.71 -13.47
N PRO A 132 10.34 7.27 -13.55
CA PRO A 132 11.05 7.20 -14.82
C PRO A 132 10.41 6.20 -15.79
N LYS A 133 10.73 6.36 -17.07
CA LYS A 133 10.42 5.33 -18.07
C LYS A 133 11.03 3.98 -17.66
N ASN A 134 10.37 2.88 -17.99
CA ASN A 134 10.80 1.52 -17.68
C ASN A 134 11.07 1.26 -16.19
N SER A 135 10.51 2.07 -15.29
CA SER A 135 10.56 1.85 -13.85
C SER A 135 9.23 1.30 -13.36
N PRO A 136 9.25 0.41 -12.35
CA PRO A 136 8.03 -0.11 -11.76
C PRO A 136 7.27 1.00 -11.03
N LEU A 137 5.95 1.00 -11.19
CA LEU A 137 5.04 1.84 -10.41
C LEU A 137 5.09 1.37 -8.95
N PRO A 138 5.23 2.27 -7.97
CA PRO A 138 5.20 1.89 -6.55
C PRO A 138 3.78 1.85 -5.96
N CYS A 139 2.75 2.05 -6.79
CA CYS A 139 1.38 2.26 -6.34
C CYS A 139 0.36 1.81 -7.39
N HIS A 140 -0.88 1.65 -6.95
CA HIS A 140 -2.01 1.44 -7.85
C HIS A 140 -2.32 2.71 -8.66
N LEU A 141 -2.61 2.54 -9.94
CA LEU A 141 -2.99 3.62 -10.83
C LEU A 141 -4.28 3.26 -11.60
N PRO A 142 -5.31 4.12 -11.61
CA PRO A 142 -6.56 3.85 -12.32
C PRO A 142 -6.31 3.53 -13.80
N LEU A 143 -6.98 2.51 -14.34
CA LEU A 143 -7.01 2.22 -15.77
C LEU A 143 -7.91 3.24 -16.47
N THR A 144 -7.29 4.19 -17.18
CA THR A 144 -7.93 5.28 -17.92
C THR A 144 -7.24 5.45 -19.27
N GLU A 145 -7.77 6.30 -20.15
CA GLU A 145 -7.09 6.61 -21.43
C GLU A 145 -5.68 7.19 -21.22
N LYS A 146 -5.44 7.93 -20.12
CA LYS A 146 -4.11 8.48 -19.80
C LYS A 146 -3.09 7.41 -19.40
N THR A 147 -3.57 6.28 -18.89
CA THR A 147 -2.73 5.21 -18.34
C THR A 147 -2.72 3.95 -19.21
N ARG A 148 -3.46 3.96 -20.33
CA ARG A 148 -3.56 2.87 -21.31
C ARG A 148 -2.22 2.42 -21.92
N GLY A 149 -1.21 3.28 -21.89
CA GLY A 149 0.15 2.98 -22.37
C GLY A 149 1.07 2.28 -21.35
N LEU A 150 0.53 1.83 -20.22
CA LEU A 150 1.26 1.00 -19.26
C LEU A 150 1.24 -0.48 -19.67
N ALA A 151 2.23 -1.22 -19.17
CA ALA A 151 2.33 -2.67 -19.25
C ALA A 151 2.46 -3.25 -17.84
N GLY A 152 1.79 -4.35 -17.56
CA GLY A 152 1.76 -4.97 -16.25
C GLY A 152 0.44 -5.68 -15.95
N GLN A 153 0.21 -5.99 -14.69
CA GLN A 153 -1.03 -6.61 -14.24
C GLN A 153 -2.09 -5.55 -13.97
N ILE A 154 -3.34 -5.93 -14.20
CA ILE A 154 -4.52 -5.12 -13.92
C ILE A 154 -5.40 -5.91 -12.96
N GLU A 155 -5.89 -5.27 -11.92
CA GLU A 155 -6.79 -5.88 -10.94
C GLU A 155 -7.91 -4.92 -10.52
N PRO A 156 -9.07 -5.45 -10.10
CA PRO A 156 -10.01 -4.66 -9.32
C PRO A 156 -9.43 -4.41 -7.93
N LEU A 157 -9.50 -3.17 -7.44
CA LEU A 157 -9.07 -2.84 -6.09
C LEU A 157 -10.28 -2.85 -5.15
N ILE A 158 -10.25 -3.75 -4.17
CA ILE A 158 -11.34 -3.99 -3.20
C ILE A 158 -10.71 -3.99 -1.80
N TRP A 159 -11.36 -3.36 -0.84
CA TRP A 159 -10.95 -3.41 0.57
C TRP A 159 -12.14 -3.51 1.51
N ALA A 160 -11.82 -3.95 2.73
CA ALA A 160 -12.68 -3.86 3.89
C ALA A 160 -12.75 -2.39 4.36
N ALA A 161 -13.87 -1.71 4.15
CA ALA A 161 -14.05 -0.34 4.62
C ALA A 161 -14.09 -0.29 6.16
N TYR A 162 -13.64 0.85 6.71
CA TYR A 162 -13.89 1.19 8.11
C TYR A 162 -15.21 1.94 8.20
N GLU A 163 -16.13 1.45 9.03
CA GLU A 163 -17.38 2.12 9.28
C GLU A 163 -17.59 2.31 10.79
N GLU A 164 -17.45 3.55 11.24
CA GLU A 164 -17.52 3.91 12.65
C GLU A 164 -18.89 3.56 13.27
N SER A 165 -19.98 3.78 12.53
CA SER A 165 -21.34 3.44 12.95
C SER A 165 -21.60 1.95 13.11
N LYS A 166 -20.82 1.09 12.43
CA LYS A 166 -20.89 -0.38 12.52
C LYS A 166 -19.77 -0.99 13.37
N GLY A 167 -19.03 -0.16 14.10
CA GLY A 167 -18.09 -0.62 15.12
C GLY A 167 -16.78 -1.21 14.57
N GLY A 168 -16.39 -0.93 13.32
CA GLY A 168 -15.03 -1.23 12.88
C GLY A 168 -14.81 -1.53 11.40
N PHE A 169 -13.66 -2.15 11.12
CA PHE A 169 -13.22 -2.58 9.79
C PHE A 169 -13.94 -3.86 9.33
N GLY A 170 -14.16 -4.00 8.01
CA GLY A 170 -14.52 -5.28 7.38
C GLY A 170 -16.00 -5.64 7.44
N GLN A 171 -16.86 -4.67 7.75
CA GLN A 171 -18.31 -4.85 7.71
C GLN A 171 -18.88 -4.70 6.29
N GLU A 172 -18.17 -3.99 5.41
CA GLU A 172 -18.56 -3.82 4.02
C GLU A 172 -17.32 -3.88 3.12
N ALA A 173 -17.45 -4.61 2.01
CA ALA A 173 -16.46 -4.61 0.95
C ALA A 173 -16.70 -3.39 0.06
N GLU A 174 -15.77 -2.46 0.07
CA GLU A 174 -15.79 -1.30 -0.81
C GLU A 174 -14.89 -1.56 -2.02
N ARG A 175 -15.35 -1.14 -3.19
CA ARG A 175 -14.55 -1.14 -4.42
C ARG A 175 -14.05 0.25 -4.66
N ALA A 176 -12.77 0.39 -5.00
CA ALA A 176 -12.27 1.67 -5.46
C ALA A 176 -13.09 2.18 -6.64
N LYS A 177 -13.38 3.47 -6.57
CA LYS A 177 -13.87 4.26 -7.69
C LYS A 177 -12.94 5.45 -7.80
N ALA A 178 -12.15 5.48 -8.86
CA ALA A 178 -11.36 6.65 -9.23
C ALA A 178 -11.82 7.07 -10.62
N ASP A 179 -12.54 8.19 -10.71
CA ASP A 179 -12.99 8.79 -11.97
C ASP A 179 -13.58 7.75 -12.95
N GLU A 180 -14.56 6.97 -12.48
CA GLU A 180 -15.26 5.89 -13.22
C GLU A 180 -14.47 4.58 -13.44
N ALA A 181 -13.17 4.54 -13.11
CA ALA A 181 -12.38 3.31 -13.20
C ALA A 181 -12.66 2.35 -12.04
N HIS A 182 -12.85 1.08 -12.39
CA HIS A 182 -12.98 -0.06 -11.46
C HIS A 182 -11.78 -1.01 -11.51
N LEU A 183 -10.85 -0.74 -12.41
CA LEU A 183 -9.65 -1.53 -12.67
C LEU A 183 -8.42 -0.65 -12.50
N PHE A 184 -7.37 -1.22 -11.94
CA PHE A 184 -6.15 -0.51 -11.56
C PHE A 184 -4.95 -1.29 -12.07
N TRP A 185 -3.97 -0.57 -12.61
CA TRP A 185 -2.63 -1.11 -12.77
C TRP A 185 -2.02 -1.36 -11.40
N THR A 186 -1.43 -2.54 -11.21
CA THR A 186 -0.81 -2.93 -9.94
C THR A 186 0.56 -2.28 -9.77
N PRO A 187 1.05 -2.13 -8.52
CA PRO A 187 2.46 -1.90 -8.27
C PRO A 187 3.33 -2.92 -9.03
N GLY A 188 4.45 -2.46 -9.60
CA GLY A 188 5.29 -3.25 -10.50
C GLY A 188 4.98 -3.08 -12.00
N SER A 189 3.79 -2.61 -12.35
CA SER A 189 3.48 -2.18 -13.74
C SER A 189 4.42 -1.04 -14.17
N TYR A 190 4.63 -0.83 -15.46
CA TYR A 190 5.61 0.17 -15.95
C TYR A 190 5.18 0.82 -17.26
N ARG A 191 5.78 1.97 -17.58
CA ARG A 191 5.57 2.68 -18.86
C ARG A 191 6.82 2.62 -19.72
N GLU A 192 6.67 2.15 -20.95
CA GLU A 192 7.81 2.08 -21.89
C GLU A 192 8.26 3.45 -22.40
N LYS A 193 7.30 4.38 -22.54
CA LYS A 193 7.53 5.69 -23.17
C LYS A 193 7.30 6.82 -22.19
N GLY A 194 8.35 7.61 -21.98
CA GLY A 194 8.31 8.82 -21.15
C GLY A 194 8.22 8.52 -19.66
N ALA A 195 8.53 9.53 -18.85
CA ALA A 195 8.28 9.48 -17.42
C ALA A 195 6.79 9.72 -17.13
N LEU A 196 6.36 9.35 -15.93
CA LEU A 196 5.06 9.71 -15.36
C LEU A 196 5.30 10.62 -14.16
N ASN A 197 4.41 11.59 -13.97
CA ASN A 197 4.30 12.28 -12.69
C ASN A 197 2.97 11.87 -12.08
N LEU A 198 3.01 11.47 -10.82
CA LEU A 198 1.88 10.92 -10.09
C LEU A 198 1.63 11.75 -8.84
N VAL A 199 0.39 11.95 -8.45
CA VAL A 199 0.06 12.64 -7.19
C VAL A 199 -0.65 11.63 -6.28
N PRO A 200 -0.28 11.55 -4.99
CA PRO A 200 -1.00 10.72 -4.03
C PRO A 200 -2.46 11.19 -3.92
N GLY A 201 -3.40 10.27 -4.12
CA GLY A 201 -4.81 10.51 -3.90
C GLY A 201 -5.30 9.86 -2.61
N ARG A 202 -6.63 9.76 -2.48
CA ARG A 202 -7.25 9.09 -1.32
C ARG A 202 -6.93 7.59 -1.33
N HIS A 203 -6.85 7.01 -0.13
CA HIS A 203 -6.63 5.57 0.08
C HIS A 203 -5.33 5.03 -0.57
N GLY A 204 -4.35 5.90 -0.83
CA GLY A 204 -3.10 5.50 -1.49
C GLY A 204 -3.23 5.21 -2.98
N ILE A 205 -4.35 5.57 -3.61
CA ILE A 205 -4.56 5.48 -5.06
C ILE A 205 -3.98 6.75 -5.68
N PHE A 206 -3.04 6.60 -6.61
CA PHE A 206 -2.41 7.75 -7.26
C PHE A 206 -3.18 8.15 -8.52
N SER A 207 -2.95 9.37 -8.99
CA SER A 207 -3.45 9.86 -10.28
C SER A 207 -2.33 10.50 -11.09
N THR A 208 -2.47 10.52 -12.42
CA THR A 208 -1.47 11.14 -13.29
C THR A 208 -1.57 12.67 -13.22
N LEU A 209 -0.43 13.33 -13.06
CA LEU A 209 -0.28 14.78 -13.15
C LEU A 209 0.42 15.16 -14.45
N GLU A 210 -0.22 16.02 -15.24
CA GLU A 210 0.43 16.68 -16.36
C GLU A 210 1.11 17.94 -15.85
N LEU A 211 2.43 17.89 -15.69
CA LEU A 211 3.22 19.08 -15.44
C LEU A 211 3.25 19.90 -16.73
N LYS A 212 2.80 21.16 -16.67
CA LYS A 212 2.97 22.10 -17.77
C LYS A 212 4.47 22.26 -18.01
N GLN A 213 4.93 21.94 -19.22
CA GLN A 213 6.29 22.30 -19.63
C GLN A 213 6.37 23.83 -19.61
N GLN A 214 7.23 24.37 -18.75
CA GLN A 214 7.63 25.78 -18.78
C GLN A 214 8.56 26.03 -19.95
#